data_AF-A0A7Y2IUL4-F1
#
_entry.id   AF-A0A7Y2IUL4-F1
#
_cell.length_a   1.000
_cell.length_b   1.000
_cell.length_c   1.000
_cell.angle_alpha   90.00
_cell.angle_beta   90.00
_cell.angle_gamma   90.00
#
_symmetry.space_group_name_H-M   'P 1'
#
loop_
_entity.id
_entity.type
_entity.pdbx_description
1 polymer ?
#
loop_
_entity_poly.entity_id
_entity_poly.type
_entity_poly.pdbx_seq_one_letter_code
_entity_poly.pdbx_strand_id
1 'polypeptide(L)'
;MTVLIVHVVATWFMVGLIWTVQLVHYPLFSSVEGKAFDEYEARHTRRMGALLAFPAPVEIITGAALVWSRPPGIPLWLVLGAGAVLGAIWVMTAVVHAPL
;
A
#
# COMPACT_ATOMS: atom_id res chain seq x y z
N MET A 1 -4.94 -13.72 -17.17
CA MET A 1 -5.12 -14.19 -15.77
C MET A 1 -3.90 -13.95 -14.92
N THR A 2 -2.67 -14.08 -15.44
CA THR A 2 -1.44 -13.79 -14.70
C THR A 2 -1.42 -12.40 -14.04
N VAL A 3 -1.79 -11.33 -14.78
CA VAL A 3 -1.83 -9.96 -14.22
C VAL A 3 -2.76 -9.85 -13.02
N LEU A 4 -3.95 -10.46 -13.10
CA LEU A 4 -4.91 -10.46 -11.99
C LEU A 4 -4.35 -11.18 -10.76
N ILE A 5 -3.69 -12.33 -10.94
CA ILE A 5 -3.10 -13.09 -9.83
C ILE A 5 -1.99 -12.27 -9.17
N VAL A 6 -1.10 -11.67 -9.97
CA VAL A 6 -0.02 -10.82 -9.43
C VAL A 6 -0.60 -9.62 -8.68
N HIS A 7 -1.64 -8.98 -9.24
CA HIS A 7 -2.32 -7.87 -8.59
C HIS A 7 -2.92 -8.27 -7.24
N VAL A 8 -3.68 -9.37 -7.20
CA VAL A 8 -4.30 -9.88 -5.97
C VAL A 8 -3.24 -10.24 -4.92
N VAL A 9 -2.14 -10.89 -5.31
CA VAL A 9 -1.06 -11.22 -4.38
C VAL A 9 -0.39 -9.97 -3.83
N ALA A 10 -0.10 -8.99 -4.69
CA ALA A 10 0.51 -7.72 -4.27
C ALA A 10 -0.42 -6.95 -3.31
N THR A 11 -1.71 -6.84 -3.64
CA THR A 11 -2.71 -6.20 -2.77
C THR A 11 -2.87 -6.92 -1.45
N TRP A 12 -2.93 -8.25 -1.45
CA TRP A 12 -3.08 -8.99 -0.20
C TRP A 12 -1.85 -8.84 0.70
N PHE A 13 -0.65 -8.83 0.12
CA PHE A 13 0.58 -8.51 0.84
C PHE A 13 0.51 -7.10 1.44
N MET A 14 0.08 -6.10 0.67
CA MET A 14 -0.06 -4.72 1.12
C MET A 14 -1.09 -4.58 2.25
N VAL A 15 -2.23 -5.26 2.19
CA VAL A 15 -3.23 -5.30 3.27
C VAL A 15 -2.61 -5.82 4.56
N GLY A 16 -1.91 -6.96 4.50
CA GLY A 16 -1.24 -7.52 5.67
C GLY A 16 -0.15 -6.60 6.22
N LEU A 17 0.62 -5.95 5.34
CA LEU A 17 1.64 -4.98 5.72
C LEU A 17 1.03 -3.77 6.44
N ILE A 18 -0.03 -3.18 5.88
CA ILE A 18 -0.73 -2.03 6.47
C ILE A 18 -1.30 -2.39 7.83
N TRP A 19 -1.95 -3.56 7.97
CA TRP A 19 -2.45 -4.01 9.27
C TRP A 19 -1.33 -4.21 10.29
N THR A 20 -0.20 -4.76 9.88
CA THR A 20 0.96 -4.92 10.78
C THR A 20 1.51 -3.58 11.24
N VAL A 21 1.52 -2.56 10.38
CA VAL A 21 1.92 -1.21 10.78
C VAL A 21 0.89 -0.59 11.74
N GLN A 22 -0.39 -0.61 11.37
CA GLN A 22 -1.46 0.06 12.10
C GLN A 22 -1.79 -0.58 13.45
N LEU A 23 -1.80 -1.92 13.52
CA LEU A 23 -2.23 -2.65 14.72
C LEU A 23 -1.06 -2.99 15.65
N VAL A 24 0.18 -2.99 15.16
CA VAL A 24 1.35 -3.38 15.94
C VAL A 24 2.35 -2.25 16.07
N HIS A 25 2.84 -1.68 14.98
CA HIS A 25 3.93 -0.70 15.05
C HIS A 25 3.46 0.63 15.64
N TYR A 26 2.43 1.25 15.09
CA TYR A 26 1.96 2.55 15.58
C TYR A 26 1.52 2.54 17.05
N PRO A 27 0.82 1.52 17.58
CA PRO A 27 0.55 1.44 19.01
C PRO A 27 1.83 1.35 19.86
N LEU A 28 2.84 0.59 19.41
CA LEU A 28 4.11 0.45 20.13
C LEU A 28 4.97 1.72 20.10
N PHE A 29 4.73 2.64 19.16
CA PHE A 29 5.46 3.92 19.12
C PHE A 29 5.22 4.76 20.38
N SER A 30 4.04 4.62 21.00
CA SER A 30 3.73 5.25 22.29
C SER A 30 4.64 4.83 23.45
N SER A 31 5.36 3.71 23.32
CA SER A 31 6.31 3.24 24.32
C SER A 31 7.72 3.84 24.19
N VAL A 32 7.98 4.62 23.13
CA VAL A 32 9.27 5.29 22.91
C VAL A 32 9.17 6.73 23.41
N GLU A 33 9.98 7.10 24.41
CA GLU A 33 9.90 8.41 25.05
C GLU A 33 10.88 9.44 24.45
N GLY A 34 10.41 10.70 24.35
CA GLY A 34 11.25 11.88 24.14
C GLY A 34 12.04 11.88 22.83
N LYS A 35 13.28 12.39 22.89
CA LYS A 35 14.16 12.57 21.71
C LYS A 35 14.52 11.27 20.97
N ALA A 36 14.27 10.11 21.57
CA ALA A 36 14.47 8.82 20.92
C ALA A 36 13.37 8.50 19.90
N PHE A 37 12.19 9.13 20.04
CA PHE A 37 11.07 8.94 19.13
C PHE A 37 11.39 9.46 17.73
N ASP A 38 11.85 10.71 17.59
CA ASP A 38 12.16 11.31 16.28
C ASP A 38 13.18 10.48 15.47
N GLU A 39 14.25 9.99 16.11
CA GLU A 39 15.24 9.13 15.45
C GLU A 39 14.68 7.74 15.12
N TYR A 40 13.83 7.19 15.99
CA TYR A 40 13.17 5.91 15.77
C TYR A 40 12.20 6.01 14.60
N GLU A 41 11.34 7.02 14.58
CA GLU A 41 10.34 7.31 13.56
C GLU A 41 11.03 7.53 12.21
N ALA A 42 12.04 8.40 12.12
CA ALA A 42 12.78 8.64 10.88
C ALA A 42 13.41 7.35 10.31
N ARG A 43 13.92 6.46 11.18
CA ARG A 43 14.44 5.15 10.76
C ARG A 43 13.33 4.20 10.35
N HIS A 44 12.20 4.20 11.04
CA HIS A 44 11.03 3.39 10.69
C HIS A 44 10.50 3.80 9.32
N THR A 45 10.25 5.08 9.10
CA THR A 45 9.75 5.64 7.82
C THR A 45 10.70 5.31 6.67
N ARG A 46 12.02 5.45 6.86
CA ARG A 46 13.00 5.08 5.83
C ARG A 46 12.96 3.58 5.48
N ARG A 47 12.85 2.71 6.49
CA ARG A 47 12.77 1.26 6.27
C ARG A 47 11.45 0.85 5.63
N MET A 48 10.33 1.45 6.05
CA MET A 48 9.03 1.25 5.43
C MET A 48 9.05 1.69 3.97
N GLY A 49 9.60 2.86 3.65
CA GLY A 49 9.76 3.33 2.29
C GLY A 49 10.58 2.36 1.42
N ALA A 50 11.68 1.83 1.95
CA ALA A 50 12.48 0.82 1.25
C ALA A 50 11.72 -0.50 1.04
N LEU A 51 10.94 -0.94 2.03
CA LEU A 51 10.10 -2.13 1.93
C LEU A 51 8.97 -1.94 0.90
N LEU A 52 8.36 -0.76 0.86
CA LEU A 52 7.29 -0.39 -0.07
C LEU A 52 7.79 -0.24 -1.51
N ALA A 53 9.07 0.04 -1.74
CA ALA A 53 9.64 0.32 -3.05
C ALA A 53 9.41 -0.78 -4.11
N PHE A 54 9.14 -2.02 -3.68
CA PHE A 54 8.80 -3.13 -4.57
C PHE A 54 7.30 -3.47 -4.66
N PRO A 55 6.60 -3.82 -3.56
CA PRO A 55 5.20 -4.26 -3.63
C PRO A 55 4.27 -3.14 -4.11
N ALA A 56 4.58 -1.87 -3.81
CA ALA A 56 3.73 -0.74 -4.18
C ALA A 56 3.69 -0.48 -5.69
N PRO A 57 4.83 -0.35 -6.41
CA PRO A 57 4.80 -0.27 -7.87
C PRO A 57 4.15 -1.49 -8.52
N VAL A 58 4.39 -2.70 -7.98
CA VAL A 58 3.76 -3.91 -8.53
C VAL A 58 2.24 -3.82 -8.44
N GLU A 59 1.68 -3.42 -7.30
CA GLU A 59 0.24 -3.23 -7.12
C GLU A 59 -0.33 -2.18 -8.09
N ILE A 60 0.30 -1.01 -8.17
CA ILE A 60 -0.15 0.11 -9.01
C ILE A 60 -0.08 -0.26 -10.50
N ILE A 61 1.05 -0.79 -10.95
CA ILE A 61 1.28 -1.15 -12.36
C ILE A 61 0.32 -2.27 -12.78
N THR A 62 0.15 -3.29 -11.95
CA THR A 62 -0.78 -4.38 -12.27
C THR A 62 -2.24 -3.94 -12.21
N GLY A 63 -2.60 -3.06 -11.28
CA GLY A 63 -3.93 -2.45 -11.22
C GLY A 63 -4.24 -1.63 -12.47
N ALA A 64 -3.29 -0.82 -12.94
CA ALA A 64 -3.42 -0.09 -14.20
C ALA A 64 -3.49 -1.05 -15.41
N ALA A 65 -2.64 -2.09 -15.45
CA ALA A 65 -2.60 -3.08 -16.52
C ALA A 65 -3.93 -3.86 -16.68
N LEU A 66 -4.73 -3.99 -15.61
CA LEU A 66 -6.05 -4.63 -15.68
C LEU A 66 -7.06 -3.88 -16.54
N VAL A 67 -6.85 -2.59 -16.82
CA VAL A 67 -7.69 -1.82 -17.76
C VAL A 67 -7.63 -2.43 -19.17
N TRP A 68 -6.44 -2.85 -19.60
CA TRP A 68 -6.22 -3.47 -20.91
C TRP A 68 -6.28 -5.00 -20.87
N SER A 69 -5.92 -5.63 -19.74
CA SER A 69 -5.85 -7.09 -19.58
C SER A 69 -7.01 -7.70 -18.79
N ARG A 70 -8.16 -7.00 -18.77
CA ARG A 70 -9.35 -7.40 -18.02
C ARG A 70 -9.78 -8.85 -18.32
N PRO A 71 -10.14 -9.65 -17.31
CA PRO A 71 -10.69 -10.97 -17.53
C PRO A 71 -12.00 -10.95 -18.35
N PRO A 72 -12.27 -11.97 -19.18
CA PRO A 72 -13.56 -12.13 -19.83
C PRO A 72 -14.70 -12.13 -18.79
N GLY A 73 -15.80 -11.44 -19.10
CA GLY A 73 -16.95 -11.32 -18.19
C GLY A 73 -16.84 -10.20 -17.14
N ILE A 74 -15.68 -9.58 -16.97
CA ILE A 74 -15.53 -8.43 -16.05
C ILE A 74 -15.81 -7.12 -16.81
N PRO A 75 -16.79 -6.31 -16.35
CA PRO A 75 -17.11 -5.04 -16.99
C PRO A 75 -16.06 -3.97 -16.65
N LEU A 76 -15.82 -3.04 -17.60
CA LEU A 76 -14.79 -2.01 -17.46
C LEU A 76 -15.01 -1.09 -16.26
N TRP A 77 -16.27 -0.73 -15.95
CA TRP A 77 -16.58 0.16 -14.83
C TRP A 77 -16.12 -0.40 -13.48
N LEU A 78 -16.09 -1.73 -13.32
CA LEU A 78 -15.63 -2.36 -12.09
C LEU A 78 -14.11 -2.22 -11.94
N VAL A 79 -13.37 -2.39 -13.04
CA VAL A 79 -11.91 -2.20 -13.08
C VAL A 79 -11.56 -0.74 -12.80
N LEU A 80 -12.28 0.21 -13.41
CA LEU A 80 -12.08 1.64 -13.16
C LEU A 80 -12.45 2.03 -11.73
N GLY A 81 -13.54 1.48 -11.17
CA GLY A 81 -13.93 1.70 -9.78
C GLY A 81 -12.88 1.19 -8.79
N ALA A 82 -12.39 -0.03 -8.99
CA ALA A 82 -11.30 -0.58 -8.18
C ALA A 82 -10.01 0.26 -8.30
N GLY A 83 -9.66 0.67 -9.52
CA GLY A 83 -8.52 1.56 -9.78
C GLY A 83 -8.66 2.92 -9.10
N ALA A 84 -9.86 3.50 -9.07
CA ALA A 84 -10.13 4.76 -8.38
C ALA A 84 -9.97 4.62 -6.86
N VAL A 85 -10.48 3.53 -6.27
CA VAL A 85 -10.29 3.23 -4.85
C VAL A 85 -8.81 3.04 -4.52
N LEU A 86 -8.08 2.27 -5.33
CA LEU A 86 -6.64 2.08 -5.17
C LEU A 86 -5.89 3.41 -5.24
N GLY A 87 -6.22 4.26 -6.21
CA GLY A 87 -5.66 5.60 -6.35
C GLY A 87 -5.93 6.46 -5.11
N ALA A 88 -7.15 6.45 -4.60
CA ALA A 88 -7.52 7.19 -3.38
C ALA A 88 -6.72 6.70 -2.15
N ILE A 89 -6.53 5.39 -1.99
CA ILE A 89 -5.72 4.80 -0.92
C ILE A 89 -4.27 5.29 -1.01
N TRP A 90 -3.66 5.25 -2.20
CA TRP A 90 -2.28 5.68 -2.40
C TRP A 90 -2.09 7.19 -2.19
N VAL A 91 -3.03 8.01 -2.65
CA VAL A 91 -3.03 9.46 -2.38
C VAL A 91 -3.14 9.73 -0.88
N MET A 92 -4.08 9.06 -0.20
CA MET A 92 -4.25 9.20 1.26
C MET A 92 -3.01 8.72 2.02
N THR A 93 -2.33 7.69 1.53
CA THR A 93 -1.10 7.19 2.14
C THR A 93 0.03 8.21 1.98
N ALA A 94 0.24 8.72 0.77
CA ALA A 94 1.32 9.66 0.48
C ALA A 94 1.13 11.04 1.13
N VAL A 95 -0.11 11.55 1.18
CA VAL A 95 -0.41 12.91 1.65
C VAL A 95 -0.70 12.95 3.15
N VAL A 96 -1.31 11.89 3.70
CA VAL A 96 -1.74 11.88 5.10
C VAL A 96 -0.88 10.96 5.94
N HIS A 97 -0.69 9.70 5.54
CA HIS A 97 -0.03 8.72 6.43
C HIS A 97 1.51 8.75 6.39
N ALA A 98 2.12 9.19 5.29
CA ALA A 98 3.56 9.32 5.20
C ALA A 98 4.15 10.52 5.99
N PRO A 99 3.46 11.69 6.09
CA PRO A 99 3.92 12.81 6.90
C PRO A 99 3.37 12.86 8.34
N LEU A 100 2.46 11.96 8.72
CA LEU A 100 1.96 11.79 10.09
C LEU A 100 2.81 10.79 10.87
#